data_AF-A0A0C3MLY1-F1
#
_entry.id   AF-A0A0C3MLY1-F1
#
_cell.length_a   1.000
_cell.length_b   1.000
_cell.length_c   1.000
_cell.angle_alpha   90.00
_cell.angle_beta   90.00
_cell.angle_gamma   90.00
#
_symmetry.space_group_name_H-M   'P 1'
#
loop_
_entity.id
_entity.type
_entity.pdbx_description
1 polymer ?
#
loop_
_entity_poly.entity_id
_entity_poly.type
_entity_poly.pdbx_seq_one_letter_code
_entity_poly.pdbx_strand_id
1 'polypeptide(L)'
;SGLEWAVVRASWFSQNFSEGEFREMVLNGAITLPVADIPEPFVDVDDIADIAAAALTEDHHNGEVYEVTGPRMLTFRETAQELSRAVGREVTFIPVPKQ
;
A
#
# COMPACT_ATOMS: atom_id res chain seq x y z
N SER A 1 -0.44 11.44 27.45
CA SER A 1 1.00 11.71 27.22
C SER A 1 1.33 13.18 27.34
N GLY A 2 0.47 14.12 26.93
CA GLY A 2 0.76 15.57 27.01
C GLY A 2 1.81 16.05 25.99
N LEU A 3 2.20 15.17 25.07
CA LEU A 3 3.15 15.43 24.00
C LEU A 3 2.40 15.92 22.76
N GLU A 4 3.09 16.72 21.96
CA GLU A 4 2.70 17.01 20.58
C GLU A 4 2.74 15.71 19.75
N TRP A 5 1.81 15.59 18.80
CA TRP A 5 1.63 14.38 18.01
C TRP A 5 0.99 14.70 16.67
N ALA A 6 1.28 13.86 15.68
CA ALA A 6 0.52 13.74 14.44
C ALA A 6 0.37 12.25 14.12
N VAL A 7 -0.71 11.85 13.47
CA VAL A 7 -0.93 10.46 13.03
C VAL A 7 -0.92 10.41 11.51
N VAL A 8 0.07 9.71 10.95
CA VAL A 8 0.09 9.36 9.52
C VAL A 8 -0.51 7.97 9.37
N ARG A 9 -1.78 7.90 8.97
CA ARG A 9 -2.52 6.66 8.76
C ARG A 9 -2.52 6.32 7.28
N ALA A 10 -1.56 5.49 6.88
CA ALA A 10 -1.45 5.04 5.52
C ALA A 10 -2.28 3.78 5.23
N SER A 11 -2.75 3.65 3.99
CA SER A 11 -3.43 2.47 3.46
C SER A 11 -2.43 1.34 3.15
N TRP A 12 -2.67 0.56 2.08
CA TRP A 12 -1.77 -0.49 1.61
C TRP A 12 -0.54 0.08 0.90
N PHE A 13 0.65 -0.44 1.16
CA PHE A 13 1.88 0.05 0.52
C PHE A 13 2.12 -0.66 -0.80
N SER A 14 2.48 0.08 -1.85
CA SER A 14 2.91 -0.49 -3.13
C SER A 14 4.15 -1.37 -2.97
N GLN A 15 5.06 -1.00 -2.06
CA GLN A 15 6.31 -1.71 -1.78
C GLN A 15 6.09 -3.10 -1.18
N ASN A 16 4.88 -3.43 -0.70
CA ASN A 16 4.55 -4.81 -0.31
C ASN A 16 4.75 -5.81 -1.47
N PHE A 17 4.64 -5.35 -2.72
CA PHE A 17 4.80 -6.17 -3.93
C PHE A 17 6.25 -6.22 -4.47
N SER A 18 7.09 -5.23 -4.15
CA SER A 18 8.47 -5.14 -4.68
C SER A 18 9.52 -5.60 -3.66
N GLU A 19 9.29 -5.34 -2.37
CA GLU A 19 10.27 -5.47 -1.29
C GLU A 19 9.70 -6.18 -0.06
N GLY A 20 8.36 -6.15 0.11
CA GLY A 20 7.69 -6.73 1.26
C GLY A 20 7.18 -8.15 1.06
N GLU A 21 6.23 -8.54 1.91
CA GLU A 21 5.69 -9.89 2.06
C GLU A 21 5.14 -10.52 0.76
N PHE A 22 4.67 -9.71 -0.19
CA PHE A 22 4.08 -10.23 -1.44
C PHE A 22 5.07 -10.35 -2.58
N ARG A 23 6.32 -9.92 -2.38
CA ARG A 23 7.35 -9.96 -3.42
C ARG A 23 7.54 -11.36 -4.00
N GLU A 24 7.66 -12.38 -3.16
CA GLU A 24 7.84 -13.76 -3.62
C GLU A 24 6.61 -14.28 -4.39
N MET A 25 5.41 -13.85 -4.02
CA MET A 25 4.18 -14.17 -4.77
C MET A 25 4.22 -13.56 -6.19
N VAL A 26 4.62 -12.30 -6.29
CA VAL A 26 4.82 -11.63 -7.59
C VAL A 26 5.90 -12.35 -8.39
N LEU A 27 7.03 -12.70 -7.79
CA LEU A 27 8.10 -13.48 -8.43
C LEU A 27 7.61 -14.83 -8.95
N ASN A 28 6.75 -15.51 -8.20
CA ASN A 28 6.16 -16.79 -8.61
C ASN A 28 4.96 -16.65 -9.57
N GLY A 29 4.51 -15.42 -9.88
CA GLY A 29 3.46 -15.15 -10.87
C GLY A 29 2.03 -15.26 -10.33
N ALA A 30 1.84 -15.38 -9.02
CA ALA A 30 0.52 -15.48 -8.42
C ALA A 30 0.47 -14.84 -7.02
N ILE A 31 -0.37 -13.82 -6.86
CA ILE A 31 -0.74 -13.22 -5.58
C ILE A 31 -1.88 -14.04 -4.98
N THR A 32 -1.63 -14.67 -3.84
CA THR A 32 -2.60 -15.55 -3.17
C THR A 32 -2.91 -15.05 -1.77
N LEU A 33 -4.04 -14.35 -1.61
CA LEU A 33 -4.40 -13.70 -0.35
C LEU A 33 -5.86 -13.97 0.05
N PRO A 34 -6.16 -14.04 1.37
CA PRO A 34 -7.50 -14.25 1.87
C PRO A 34 -8.31 -12.94 1.95
N VAL A 35 -8.33 -12.21 0.84
CA VAL A 35 -8.97 -10.91 0.68
C VAL A 35 -10.12 -11.00 -0.32
N ALA A 36 -11.14 -10.17 -0.10
CA ALA A 36 -12.19 -9.99 -1.09
C ALA A 36 -11.64 -9.21 -2.29
N ASP A 37 -12.27 -9.36 -3.46
CA ASP A 37 -11.92 -8.60 -4.67
C ASP A 37 -12.52 -7.18 -4.59
N ILE A 38 -12.13 -6.45 -3.53
CA ILE A 38 -12.55 -5.06 -3.27
C ILE A 38 -11.43 -4.09 -3.64
N PRO A 39 -11.74 -2.88 -4.15
CA PRO A 39 -10.71 -1.90 -4.46
C PRO A 39 -10.03 -1.36 -3.20
N GLU A 40 -8.71 -1.20 -3.26
CA GLU A 40 -7.85 -0.63 -2.22
C GLU A 40 -6.99 0.51 -2.80
N PRO A 41 -6.76 1.60 -2.05
CA PRO A 41 -5.96 2.72 -2.54
C PRO A 41 -4.48 2.55 -2.20
N PHE A 42 -3.75 1.73 -2.96
CA PHE A 42 -2.33 1.48 -2.72
C PHE A 42 -1.49 2.75 -2.83
N VAL A 43 -0.75 3.09 -1.77
CA VAL A 43 0.09 4.29 -1.65
C VAL A 43 1.58 3.92 -1.75
N ASP A 44 2.38 4.81 -2.31
CA ASP A 44 3.84 4.69 -2.32
C ASP A 44 4.43 5.03 -0.94
N VAL A 45 5.43 4.26 -0.48
CA VAL A 45 6.11 4.54 0.80
C VAL A 45 6.83 5.89 0.80
N ASP A 46 7.34 6.36 -0.35
CA ASP A 46 7.99 7.67 -0.44
C ASP A 46 6.98 8.81 -0.21
N ASP A 47 5.74 8.67 -0.69
CA ASP A 47 4.66 9.64 -0.42
C ASP A 47 4.30 9.69 1.08
N ILE A 48 4.33 8.54 1.76
CA ILE A 48 4.13 8.47 3.23
C ILE A 48 5.30 9.17 3.94
N ALA A 49 6.53 8.93 3.48
CA ALA A 49 7.73 9.48 4.09
C ALA A 49 7.76 11.01 3.99
N ASP A 50 7.34 11.58 2.86
CA ASP A 50 7.23 13.02 2.68
C ASP A 50 6.26 13.65 3.70
N ILE A 51 5.10 13.04 3.92
CA ILE A 51 4.11 13.51 4.91
C ILE A 51 4.65 13.37 6.33
N ALA A 52 5.28 12.25 6.66
CA ALA A 52 5.87 12.02 7.97
C ALA A 52 7.01 13.02 8.25
N ALA A 53 7.85 13.32 7.26
CA ALA A 53 8.93 14.29 7.37
C ALA A 53 8.39 15.71 7.60
N ALA A 54 7.36 16.13 6.86
CA ALA A 54 6.70 17.42 7.08
C ALA A 54 6.09 17.49 8.50
N ALA A 55 5.31 16.46 8.89
CA ALA A 55 4.69 16.37 10.21
C ALA A 55 5.69 16.41 11.38
N LEU A 56 6.91 15.90 11.18
CA LEU A 56 7.97 15.91 12.18
C LEU A 56 8.75 17.24 12.25
N THR A 57 8.73 18.04 11.19
CA THR A 57 9.61 19.22 11.06
C THR A 57 8.87 20.55 11.08
N GLU A 58 7.54 20.54 10.97
CA GLU A 58 6.72 21.75 10.93
C GLU A 58 5.65 21.76 12.04
N ASP A 59 5.63 22.80 12.87
CA ASP A 59 4.80 22.88 14.09
C ASP A 59 3.27 22.87 13.82
N HIS A 60 2.85 23.15 12.59
CA HIS A 60 1.44 23.32 12.23
C HIS A 60 0.68 21.99 12.04
N HIS A 61 1.37 20.85 12.16
CA HIS A 61 0.78 19.50 12.07
C HIS A 61 0.35 18.92 13.42
N ASN A 62 0.56 19.67 14.51
CA ASN A 62 0.26 19.21 15.86
C ASN A 62 -1.25 18.96 16.07
N GLY A 63 -1.59 17.73 16.43
CA GLY A 63 -2.96 17.27 16.64
C GLY A 63 -3.65 16.73 15.38
N GLU A 64 -2.95 16.66 14.25
CA GLU A 64 -3.54 16.26 12.97
C GLU A 64 -3.52 14.74 12.73
N VAL A 65 -4.50 14.29 11.96
CA VAL A 65 -4.60 12.91 11.46
C VAL A 65 -4.66 12.95 9.94
N TYR A 66 -3.64 12.41 9.29
CA TYR A 66 -3.55 12.30 7.84
C TYR A 66 -3.91 10.89 7.39
N GLU A 67 -4.99 10.77 6.63
CA GLU A 67 -5.32 9.56 5.89
C GLU A 67 -4.55 9.60 4.56
N VAL A 68 -3.57 8.71 4.39
CA VAL A 68 -2.68 8.71 3.23
C VAL A 68 -3.01 7.54 2.33
N THR A 69 -3.43 7.86 1.11
CA THR A 69 -3.93 6.91 0.11
C THR A 69 -3.28 7.14 -1.23
N GLY A 70 -3.16 6.09 -2.04
CA GLY A 70 -2.85 6.25 -3.45
C GLY A 70 -3.95 6.96 -4.24
N PRO A 71 -3.62 7.52 -5.42
CA PRO A 71 -4.58 8.25 -6.25
C PRO A 71 -5.57 7.34 -6.98
N ARG A 72 -5.36 6.01 -6.99
CA ARG A 72 -6.20 5.03 -7.68
C ARG A 72 -6.73 3.98 -6.71
N MET A 73 -8.00 3.66 -6.83
CA MET A 73 -8.60 2.48 -6.21
C MET A 73 -8.37 1.29 -7.14
N LEU A 74 -7.67 0.25 -6.67
CA LEU A 74 -7.39 -0.95 -7.44
C LEU A 74 -7.81 -2.18 -6.66
N THR A 75 -8.55 -3.08 -7.29
CA THR A 75 -8.72 -4.45 -6.79
C THR A 75 -7.40 -5.20 -6.88
N PHE A 76 -7.22 -6.28 -6.11
CA PHE A 76 -6.03 -7.12 -6.24
C PHE A 76 -5.88 -7.74 -7.64
N ARG A 77 -6.99 -7.95 -8.35
CA ARG A 77 -6.98 -8.37 -9.75
C ARG A 77 -6.40 -7.31 -10.68
N GLU A 78 -6.81 -6.05 -10.52
CA GLU A 78 -6.24 -4.92 -11.28
C GLU A 78 -4.77 -4.69 -10.91
N THR A 79 -4.42 -4.77 -9.62
CA THR A 79 -3.03 -4.68 -9.17
C THR A 79 -2.16 -5.77 -9.81
N ALA A 80 -2.63 -7.01 -9.91
CA ALA A 80 -1.92 -8.08 -10.60
C ALA A 80 -1.72 -7.79 -12.10
N GLN A 81 -2.68 -7.12 -12.76
CA GLN A 81 -2.54 -6.68 -14.15
C GLN A 81 -1.51 -5.55 -14.29
N GLU A 82 -1.51 -4.57 -13.40
CA GLU A 82 -0.51 -3.50 -13.39
C GLU A 82 0.90 -4.07 -13.17
N LEU A 83 1.04 -5.00 -12.22
CA LEU A 83 2.29 -5.71 -11.97
C LEU A 83 2.72 -6.52 -13.20
N SER A 84 1.80 -7.23 -13.86
CA SER A 84 2.10 -7.99 -15.07
C SER A 84 2.72 -7.12 -16.17
N ARG A 85 2.15 -5.92 -16.37
CA ARG A 85 2.68 -4.95 -17.33
C ARG A 85 4.05 -4.45 -16.92
N ALA A 86 4.25 -4.15 -15.63
CA ALA A 86 5.51 -3.62 -15.11
C ALA A 86 6.66 -4.65 -15.16
N VAL A 87 6.39 -5.92 -14.84
CA VAL A 87 7.41 -6.98 -14.83
C VAL A 87 7.61 -7.68 -16.18
N GLY A 88 6.73 -7.44 -17.16
CA GLY A 88 6.81 -8.03 -18.50
C GLY A 88 6.47 -9.52 -18.57
N ARG A 89 5.77 -10.06 -17.56
CA ARG A 89 5.28 -11.44 -17.51
C ARG A 89 3.99 -11.52 -16.72
N GLU A 90 3.24 -12.59 -16.90
CA GLU A 90 1.94 -12.75 -16.25
C GLU A 90 2.07 -12.90 -14.72
N VAL A 91 1.25 -12.13 -14.01
CA VAL A 91 0.99 -12.21 -12.57
C VAL A 91 -0.53 -12.25 -12.40
N THR A 92 -1.03 -13.26 -11.67
CA THR A 92 -2.47 -13.45 -11.45
C THR A 92 -2.84 -13.24 -9.98
N PHE A 93 -4.10 -12.89 -9.71
CA PHE A 93 -4.65 -12.89 -8.35
C PHE A 93 -5.55 -14.10 -8.15
N ILE A 94 -5.27 -14.90 -7.11
CA ILE A 94 -6.01 -16.08 -6.71
C ILE A 94 -6.51 -15.88 -5.27
N PRO A 95 -7.80 -15.58 -5.05
CA PRO A 95 -8.33 -15.45 -3.70
C PRO A 95 -8.32 -16.82 -3.00
N VAL A 96 -7.85 -16.86 -1.76
CA VAL A 96 -7.88 -18.06 -0.92
C VAL A 96 -8.84 -17.88 0.26
N PRO A 97 -9.40 -18.96 0.84
CA PRO A 97 -10.25 -18.84 2.02
C PRO A 97 -9.52 -18.22 3.22
N LYS A 98 -10.24 -17.48 4.07
CA LYS A 98 -9.74 -17.10 5.40
C LYS A 98 -9.60 -18.37 6.25
N GLN A 99 -8.49 -18.50 6.98
CA GLN A 99 -8.27 -19.57 7.96
C GLN A 99 -9.09 -19.32 9.23
#